data_AF-D8TKL3-F1
#
_entry.id   AF-D8TKL3-F1
#
_cell.length_a   1.000
_cell.length_b   1.000
_cell.length_c   1.000
_cell.angle_alpha   90.00
_cell.angle_beta   90.00
_cell.angle_gamma   90.00
#
_symmetry.space_group_name_H-M   'P 1'
#
loop_
_entity.id
_entity.type
_entity.pdbx_description
1 polymer ?
#
loop_
_entity_poly.entity_id
_entity_poly.type
_entity_poly.pdbx_seq_one_letter_code
_entity_poly.pdbx_strand_id
1 'polypeptide(L)'
;MATAVGTNALGIDANNFFTRGTAGQTDNVGKSMVQLHAEQMQLEKEKTALQKLSILLPQLGFFVRVVALRETNWDVDKALALLRRFVAENDLKLKALQKKRRKVQRELEKEQDEPSTSSSSDSGSASSDSGGEYGSDSEGGERKKRKRVEKDKKLKKRGKDKDKTKRSKGKVRDKAAAAARTLTHSEDFGKYGIIRESDAYAKRNEFILWALEVKKTDVENLGKFEERDLFKDYMEDYNTGTLPHRKYYDLEAYERARAAKAAAKGAKHAAKKKSALNDEEALRQQRAEERQRLAAERMVDAYREIKYSDKGQDMREQEMLRAQMALAYKTGDVSKAHRLLDRLQPDELKKK
;
A
#
# COMPACT_ATOMS: atom_id res chain seq x y z
N MET A 1 24.86 -34.29 -17.26
CA MET A 1 25.32 -33.34 -18.28
C MET A 1 25.37 -31.96 -17.64
N ALA A 2 26.56 -31.53 -17.21
CA ALA A 2 26.77 -30.25 -16.54
C ALA A 2 26.95 -29.16 -17.61
N THR A 3 26.15 -28.10 -17.54
CA THR A 3 26.20 -26.96 -18.45
C THR A 3 27.28 -25.97 -18.00
N ALA A 4 28.15 -25.64 -18.95
CA ALA A 4 29.31 -24.76 -18.80
C ALA A 4 28.93 -23.34 -18.34
N VAL A 5 29.67 -22.81 -17.35
CA VAL A 5 29.59 -21.43 -16.87
C VAL A 5 30.61 -20.60 -17.65
N GLY A 6 30.14 -19.50 -18.24
CA GLY A 6 30.88 -18.69 -19.21
C GLY A 6 32.08 -17.94 -18.64
N THR A 7 33.18 -18.01 -19.39
CA THR A 7 34.38 -17.19 -19.25
C THR A 7 34.18 -15.84 -19.94
N ASN A 8 34.63 -14.75 -19.30
CA ASN A 8 34.64 -13.42 -19.93
C ASN A 8 35.95 -13.20 -20.73
N ALA A 9 35.89 -12.31 -21.73
CA ALA A 9 36.88 -12.06 -22.78
C ALA A 9 38.30 -11.59 -22.36
N LEU A 10 38.62 -11.60 -21.05
CA LEU A 10 39.95 -11.29 -20.52
C LEU A 10 40.60 -12.50 -19.82
N GLY A 11 39.98 -13.68 -19.84
CA GLY A 11 40.58 -14.91 -19.29
C GLY A 11 40.79 -14.92 -17.78
N ILE A 12 40.16 -14.00 -17.04
CA ILE A 12 40.23 -13.93 -15.58
C ILE A 12 38.94 -14.52 -15.01
N ASP A 13 39.07 -15.67 -14.35
CA ASP A 13 37.97 -16.31 -13.61
C ASP A 13 37.53 -15.42 -12.46
N ALA A 14 36.26 -14.99 -12.49
CA ALA A 14 35.67 -14.13 -11.46
C ALA A 14 35.62 -14.76 -10.04
N ASN A 15 35.92 -16.06 -9.94
CA ASN A 15 35.94 -16.81 -8.69
C ASN A 15 37.33 -16.91 -8.03
N ASN A 16 38.38 -16.38 -8.64
CA ASN A 16 39.76 -16.59 -8.17
C ASN A 16 40.47 -15.33 -7.64
N PHE A 17 39.71 -14.38 -7.08
CA PHE A 17 40.30 -13.33 -6.26
C PHE A 17 40.54 -13.86 -4.84
N PHE A 18 41.72 -14.47 -4.65
CA PHE A 18 42.40 -14.69 -3.36
C PHE A 18 41.49 -14.90 -2.14
N THR A 19 40.76 -16.02 -2.09
CA THR A 19 40.18 -16.52 -0.85
C THR A 19 41.12 -17.58 -0.26
N ARG A 20 41.51 -17.40 1.02
CA ARG A 20 42.20 -18.43 1.83
C ARG A 20 41.22 -19.51 2.31
N GLY A 21 40.30 -19.94 1.45
CA GLY A 21 39.21 -20.86 1.78
C GLY A 21 39.02 -21.87 0.66
N THR A 22 38.81 -23.12 1.02
CA THR A 22 38.53 -24.20 0.06
C THR A 22 37.21 -23.95 -0.67
N ALA A 23 37.16 -24.40 -1.93
CA ALA A 23 35.98 -24.25 -2.79
C ALA A 23 34.72 -24.83 -2.12
N GLY A 24 33.74 -23.97 -1.84
CA GLY A 24 32.43 -24.36 -1.30
C GLY A 24 32.14 -23.89 0.14
N GLN A 25 33.08 -23.23 0.81
CA GLN A 25 32.82 -22.62 2.12
C GLN A 25 32.21 -21.22 1.93
N THR A 26 31.04 -20.96 2.51
CA THR A 26 30.45 -19.62 2.49
C THR A 26 31.33 -18.71 3.34
N ASP A 27 31.92 -17.68 2.74
CA ASP A 27 32.74 -16.71 3.43
C ASP A 27 31.95 -16.09 4.59
N ASN A 28 32.46 -16.22 5.82
CA ASN A 28 31.91 -15.56 7.01
C ASN A 28 32.17 -14.05 7.02
N VAL A 29 32.91 -13.55 6.03
CA VAL A 29 33.13 -12.12 5.79
C VAL A 29 31.95 -11.67 4.95
N GLY A 30 31.09 -10.82 5.52
CA GLY A 30 29.95 -10.25 4.82
C GLY A 30 30.32 -9.64 3.47
N LYS A 31 29.30 -9.41 2.62
CA LYS A 31 29.48 -8.88 1.25
C LYS A 31 30.51 -7.74 1.21
N SER A 32 31.49 -7.85 0.33
CA SER A 32 32.53 -6.83 0.15
C SER A 32 31.90 -5.48 -0.19
N MET A 33 32.51 -4.37 0.24
CA MET A 33 32.00 -3.03 -0.04
C MET A 33 31.84 -2.76 -1.55
N VAL A 34 32.71 -3.37 -2.38
CA VAL A 34 32.61 -3.33 -3.84
C VAL A 34 31.38 -4.09 -4.34
N GLN A 35 31.07 -5.25 -3.75
CA GLN A 35 29.87 -6.02 -4.09
C GLN A 35 28.61 -5.27 -3.69
N LEU A 36 28.59 -4.66 -2.50
CA LEU A 36 27.48 -3.84 -2.03
C LEU A 36 27.24 -2.63 -2.94
N HIS A 37 28.30 -1.96 -3.39
CA HIS A 37 28.18 -0.85 -4.34
C HIS A 37 27.70 -1.32 -5.71
N ALA A 38 28.20 -2.45 -6.22
CA ALA A 38 27.74 -3.04 -7.47
C ALA A 38 26.25 -3.45 -7.41
N GLU A 39 25.81 -4.05 -6.30
CA GLU A 39 24.40 -4.38 -6.06
C GLU A 39 23.53 -3.11 -5.99
N GLN A 40 24.02 -2.06 -5.33
CA GLN A 40 23.31 -0.78 -5.27
C GLN A 40 23.15 -0.16 -6.67
N MET A 41 24.21 -0.13 -7.47
CA MET A 41 24.17 0.35 -8.86
C MET A 41 23.20 -0.48 -9.72
N GLN A 42 23.14 -1.79 -9.51
CA GLN A 42 22.15 -2.64 -10.16
C GLN A 42 20.73 -2.28 -9.73
N LEU A 43 20.44 -2.17 -8.44
CA LEU A 43 19.11 -1.80 -7.94
C LEU A 43 18.65 -0.43 -8.45
N GLU A 44 19.56 0.54 -8.55
CA GLU A 44 19.26 1.85 -9.13
C GLU A 44 18.96 1.74 -10.63
N LYS A 45 19.71 0.92 -11.37
CA LYS A 45 19.41 0.61 -12.77
C LYS A 45 18.04 -0.06 -12.93
N GLU A 46 17.70 -1.02 -12.07
CA GLU A 46 16.41 -1.70 -12.08
C GLU A 46 15.25 -0.73 -11.80
N LYS A 47 15.40 0.10 -10.76
CA LYS A 47 14.42 1.12 -10.37
C LYS A 47 14.20 2.12 -11.49
N THR A 48 15.26 2.64 -12.09
CA THR A 48 15.17 3.61 -13.19
C THR A 48 14.54 3.00 -14.44
N ALA A 49 14.87 1.74 -14.78
CA ALA A 49 14.24 1.02 -15.89
C ALA A 49 12.73 0.82 -15.65
N LEU A 50 12.33 0.42 -14.44
CA LEU A 50 10.93 0.27 -14.06
C LEU A 50 10.17 1.59 -14.10
N GLN A 51 10.77 2.67 -13.58
CA GLN A 51 10.17 4.01 -13.62
C GLN A 51 9.94 4.46 -15.07
N LYS A 52 10.93 4.29 -15.95
CA LYS A 52 10.82 4.60 -17.39
C LYS A 52 9.68 3.83 -18.06
N LEU A 53 9.62 2.51 -17.87
CA LEU A 53 8.51 1.69 -18.39
C LEU A 53 7.16 2.09 -17.77
N SER A 54 7.16 2.59 -16.54
CA SER A 54 5.93 2.98 -15.87
C SER A 54 5.28 4.21 -16.50
N ILE A 55 6.11 5.18 -16.91
CA ILE A 55 5.71 6.40 -17.61
C ILE A 55 5.29 6.09 -19.05
N LEU A 56 6.03 5.23 -19.75
CA LEU A 56 5.76 4.93 -21.18
C LEU A 56 4.53 4.04 -21.40
N LEU A 57 4.25 3.12 -20.47
CA LEU A 57 3.13 2.17 -20.56
C LEU A 57 2.35 2.15 -19.24
N PRO A 58 1.60 3.22 -18.91
CA PRO A 58 0.85 3.32 -17.65
C PRO A 58 -0.30 2.32 -17.57
N GLN A 59 -0.83 1.88 -18.70
CA GLN A 59 -1.92 0.90 -18.78
C GLN A 59 -1.52 -0.51 -18.31
N LEU A 60 -0.22 -0.83 -18.31
CA LEU A 60 0.27 -2.14 -17.89
C LEU A 60 0.52 -2.18 -16.39
N GLY A 61 0.26 -3.34 -15.77
CA GLY A 61 0.53 -3.55 -14.35
C GLY A 61 2.04 -3.54 -14.02
N PHE A 62 2.37 -3.32 -12.75
CA PHE A 62 3.76 -3.40 -12.24
C PHE A 62 4.41 -4.74 -12.57
N PHE A 63 3.72 -5.85 -12.28
CA PHE A 63 4.26 -7.20 -12.44
C PHE A 63 4.64 -7.53 -13.88
N VAL A 64 3.81 -7.15 -14.86
CA VAL A 64 4.09 -7.39 -16.29
C VAL A 64 5.33 -6.64 -16.76
N ARG A 65 5.55 -5.42 -16.25
CA ARG A 65 6.76 -4.63 -16.55
C ARG A 65 8.02 -5.24 -15.93
N VAL A 66 7.93 -5.78 -14.72
CA VAL A 66 9.05 -6.48 -14.05
C VAL A 66 9.42 -7.76 -14.80
N VAL A 67 8.44 -8.57 -15.19
CA VAL A 67 8.70 -9.82 -15.94
C VAL A 67 9.40 -9.53 -17.26
N ALA A 68 8.90 -8.55 -18.02
CA ALA A 68 9.52 -8.17 -19.29
C ALA A 68 10.97 -7.67 -19.12
N LEU A 69 11.26 -6.89 -18.06
CA LEU A 69 12.63 -6.44 -17.79
C LEU A 69 13.56 -7.58 -17.36
N ARG A 70 13.06 -8.57 -16.62
CA ARG A 70 13.87 -9.75 -16.26
C ARG A 70 14.22 -10.58 -17.49
N GLU A 71 13.28 -10.76 -18.41
CA GLU A 71 13.52 -11.52 -19.65
C GLU A 71 14.47 -10.80 -20.61
N THR A 72 14.53 -9.47 -20.59
CA THR A 72 15.41 -8.68 -21.45
C THR A 72 16.72 -8.25 -20.78
N ASN A 73 17.08 -8.86 -19.64
CA ASN A 73 18.28 -8.50 -18.87
C ASN A 73 18.35 -6.98 -18.55
N TRP A 74 17.21 -6.40 -18.19
CA TRP A 74 17.04 -4.99 -17.82
C TRP A 74 17.34 -4.00 -18.95
N ASP A 75 17.21 -4.44 -20.20
CA ASP A 75 17.22 -3.60 -21.40
C ASP A 75 15.82 -3.02 -21.64
N VAL A 76 15.71 -1.69 -21.52
CA VAL A 76 14.44 -0.95 -21.57
C VAL A 76 13.84 -0.99 -22.98
N ASP A 77 14.64 -0.88 -24.03
CA ASP A 77 14.14 -0.77 -25.40
C ASP A 77 13.63 -2.11 -25.91
N LYS A 78 14.34 -3.19 -25.58
CA LYS A 78 13.87 -4.55 -25.85
C LYS A 78 12.60 -4.88 -25.05
N ALA A 79 12.54 -4.48 -23.76
CA ALA A 79 11.35 -4.67 -22.94
C ALA A 79 10.15 -3.90 -23.52
N LEU A 80 10.36 -2.67 -23.99
CA LEU A 80 9.31 -1.89 -24.66
C LEU A 80 8.80 -2.57 -25.92
N ALA A 81 9.68 -3.13 -26.75
CA ALA A 81 9.28 -3.83 -27.96
C ALA A 81 8.42 -5.07 -27.64
N LEU A 82 8.83 -5.88 -26.65
CA LEU A 82 8.07 -7.04 -26.18
C LEU A 82 6.71 -6.63 -25.61
N LEU A 83 6.67 -5.61 -24.74
CA LEU A 83 5.44 -5.14 -24.12
C LEU A 83 4.48 -4.51 -25.14
N ARG A 84 4.99 -3.81 -26.16
CA ARG A 84 4.15 -3.27 -27.24
C ARG A 84 3.52 -4.36 -28.09
N ARG A 85 4.25 -5.44 -28.40
CA ARG A 85 3.70 -6.62 -29.08
C ARG A 85 2.63 -7.30 -28.22
N PHE A 86 2.93 -7.52 -26.94
CA PHE A 86 1.99 -8.10 -25.98
C PHE A 86 0.70 -7.28 -25.85
N VAL A 87 0.81 -5.95 -25.80
CA VAL A 87 -0.34 -5.06 -25.78
C VAL A 87 -1.14 -5.19 -27.07
N ALA A 88 -0.50 -5.16 -28.23
CA ALA A 88 -1.19 -5.25 -29.52
C ALA A 88 -2.00 -6.56 -29.65
N GLU A 89 -1.42 -7.69 -29.24
CA GLU A 89 -2.06 -9.01 -29.29
C GLU A 89 -3.20 -9.16 -28.27
N ASN A 90 -3.07 -8.52 -27.11
CA ASN A 90 -4.02 -8.68 -26.01
C ASN A 90 -4.92 -7.46 -25.75
N ASP A 91 -4.91 -6.44 -26.61
CA ASP A 91 -5.62 -5.17 -26.38
C ASP A 91 -7.13 -5.38 -26.17
N LEU A 92 -7.75 -6.24 -27.00
CA LEU A 92 -9.17 -6.57 -26.87
C LEU A 92 -9.49 -7.29 -25.53
N LYS A 93 -8.62 -8.21 -25.12
CA LYS A 93 -8.77 -8.95 -23.84
C LYS A 93 -8.54 -8.03 -22.65
N LEU A 94 -7.55 -7.14 -22.71
CA LEU A 94 -7.26 -6.14 -21.68
C LEU A 94 -8.41 -5.16 -21.52
N LYS A 95 -8.99 -4.64 -22.62
CA LYS A 95 -10.17 -3.77 -22.59
C LYS A 95 -11.40 -4.48 -22.00
N ALA A 96 -11.62 -5.75 -22.33
CA ALA A 96 -12.70 -6.55 -21.75
C ALA A 96 -12.53 -6.75 -20.23
N LEU A 97 -11.32 -7.07 -19.77
CA LEU A 97 -11.00 -7.21 -18.35
C LEU A 97 -11.14 -5.88 -17.59
N GLN A 98 -10.69 -4.76 -18.16
CA GLN A 98 -10.88 -3.44 -17.56
C GLN A 98 -12.37 -3.08 -17.43
N LYS A 99 -13.20 -3.41 -18.42
CA LYS A 99 -14.66 -3.20 -18.36
C LYS A 99 -15.30 -4.05 -17.27
N LYS A 100 -14.89 -5.32 -17.13
CA LYS A 100 -15.33 -6.20 -16.03
C LYS A 100 -14.92 -5.63 -14.66
N ARG A 101 -13.66 -5.19 -14.50
CA ARG A 101 -13.16 -4.57 -13.27
C ARG A 101 -13.96 -3.32 -12.88
N ARG A 102 -14.24 -2.41 -13.82
CA ARG A 102 -15.07 -1.21 -13.57
C ARG A 102 -16.50 -1.57 -13.21
N LYS A 103 -17.05 -2.66 -13.73
CA LYS A 103 -18.39 -3.15 -13.37
C LYS A 103 -18.41 -3.64 -11.93
N VAL A 104 -17.47 -4.50 -11.56
CA VAL A 104 -17.33 -5.03 -10.19
C VAL A 104 -17.10 -3.90 -9.18
N GLN A 105 -16.27 -2.91 -9.53
CA GLN A 105 -16.01 -1.78 -8.64
C GLN A 105 -17.27 -0.93 -8.37
N ARG A 106 -18.12 -0.72 -9.40
CA ARG A 106 -19.42 -0.05 -9.21
C ARG A 106 -20.42 -0.88 -8.42
N GLU A 107 -20.38 -2.20 -8.56
CA GLU A 107 -21.22 -3.10 -7.76
C GLU A 107 -20.82 -3.03 -6.29
N LEU A 108 -19.52 -3.03 -5.99
CA LEU A 108 -18.98 -2.85 -4.64
C LEU A 108 -19.30 -1.46 -4.03
N GLU A 109 -19.16 -0.39 -4.80
CA GLU A 109 -19.54 0.96 -4.33
C GLU A 109 -21.04 1.02 -4.02
N LYS A 110 -21.87 0.37 -4.84
CA LYS A 110 -23.32 0.33 -4.63
C LYS A 110 -23.72 -0.50 -3.41
N GLU A 111 -22.96 -1.55 -3.08
CA GLU A 111 -23.17 -2.32 -1.84
C GLU A 111 -22.74 -1.55 -0.58
N GLN A 112 -21.86 -0.55 -0.70
CA GLN A 112 -21.44 0.29 0.42
C GLN A 112 -22.39 1.46 0.71
N ASP A 113 -23.20 1.87 -0.28
CA ASP A 113 -24.17 2.98 -0.16
C ASP A 113 -25.60 2.51 0.20
N GLU A 114 -25.81 1.26 0.62
CA GLU A 114 -27.11 0.84 1.19
C GLU A 114 -27.29 1.43 2.60
N PRO A 115 -28.22 2.38 2.82
CA PRO A 115 -28.46 2.96 4.13
C PRO A 115 -29.10 1.90 5.03
N SER A 116 -28.44 1.60 6.14
CA SER A 116 -29.03 0.86 7.25
C SER A 116 -30.33 1.56 7.69
N THR A 117 -31.45 0.90 7.45
CA THR A 117 -32.76 1.29 7.97
C THR A 117 -32.77 1.07 9.48
N SER A 118 -32.52 2.14 10.24
CA SER A 118 -32.91 2.22 11.65
C SER A 118 -33.83 3.42 11.83
N SER A 119 -35.07 3.11 12.15
CA SER A 119 -36.09 4.04 12.64
C SER A 119 -35.63 4.76 13.92
N SER A 120 -35.67 6.08 13.93
CA SER A 120 -35.80 6.85 15.17
C SER A 120 -36.64 8.10 14.94
N SER A 121 -37.69 8.21 15.75
CA SER A 121 -38.68 9.26 15.85
C SER A 121 -38.12 10.61 16.36
N ASP A 122 -38.78 11.67 15.92
CA ASP A 122 -39.16 12.91 16.63
C ASP A 122 -38.17 13.62 17.57
N SER A 123 -37.86 14.87 17.24
CA SER A 123 -38.04 16.02 18.16
C SER A 123 -37.71 17.33 17.42
N GLY A 124 -38.62 18.29 17.51
CA GLY A 124 -38.44 19.62 16.93
C GLY A 124 -37.64 20.57 17.83
N SER A 125 -37.10 21.62 17.24
CA SER A 125 -37.06 22.96 17.85
C SER A 125 -36.90 24.03 16.76
N ALA A 126 -37.48 25.20 17.07
CA ALA A 126 -37.69 26.34 16.18
C ALA A 126 -36.56 27.37 16.28
N SER A 127 -36.75 28.47 15.54
CA SER A 127 -36.06 29.78 15.55
C SER A 127 -34.87 29.90 14.58
N SER A 128 -34.60 31.03 13.92
CA SER A 128 -35.38 32.23 13.58
C SER A 128 -34.56 33.02 12.55
N ASP A 129 -35.27 33.84 11.79
CA ASP A 129 -34.87 34.96 10.93
C ASP A 129 -33.60 35.75 11.31
N SER A 130 -32.86 36.22 10.30
CA SER A 130 -32.33 37.61 10.20
C SER A 130 -31.57 37.82 8.88
N GLY A 131 -32.03 38.81 8.11
CA GLY A 131 -31.46 39.23 6.82
C GLY A 131 -30.23 40.13 6.90
N GLY A 132 -29.78 40.59 5.72
CA GLY A 132 -28.73 41.60 5.58
C GLY A 132 -28.24 41.72 4.15
N GLU A 133 -28.88 42.59 3.36
CA GLU A 133 -28.37 43.12 2.10
C GLU A 133 -27.13 44.00 2.31
N TYR A 134 -26.18 43.95 1.38
CA TYR A 134 -25.50 45.14 0.88
C TYR A 134 -25.19 44.97 -0.61
N GLY A 135 -25.62 45.95 -1.41
CA GLY A 135 -25.39 46.04 -2.84
C GLY A 135 -24.23 46.99 -3.19
N SER A 136 -23.77 46.89 -4.44
CA SER A 136 -23.26 47.98 -5.31
C SER A 136 -22.81 47.31 -6.64
N ASP A 137 -23.65 47.32 -7.67
CA ASP A 137 -23.67 48.28 -8.79
C ASP A 137 -22.47 48.17 -9.75
N SER A 138 -22.72 47.63 -10.95
CA SER A 138 -22.12 48.14 -12.17
C SER A 138 -22.91 47.65 -13.39
N GLU A 139 -23.47 48.62 -14.10
CA GLU A 139 -24.26 48.47 -15.31
C GLU A 139 -23.54 47.74 -16.46
N GLY A 140 -24.31 47.01 -17.27
CA GLY A 140 -23.87 46.63 -18.61
C GLY A 140 -24.42 45.31 -19.15
N GLY A 141 -25.47 45.37 -19.97
CA GLY A 141 -25.67 44.40 -21.05
C GLY A 141 -26.96 43.56 -21.04
N GLU A 142 -28.12 44.22 -21.11
CA GLU A 142 -29.45 43.58 -21.20
C GLU A 142 -29.70 42.66 -22.42
N ARG A 143 -28.78 42.54 -23.39
CA ARG A 143 -29.04 41.74 -24.61
C ARG A 143 -28.69 40.24 -24.52
N LYS A 144 -28.04 39.75 -23.47
CA LYS A 144 -27.55 38.34 -23.40
C LYS A 144 -28.43 37.38 -22.58
N LYS A 145 -29.38 37.87 -21.78
CA LYS A 145 -30.17 37.04 -20.84
C LYS A 145 -31.29 36.22 -21.50
N ARG A 146 -31.86 36.66 -22.62
CA ARG A 146 -33.00 35.97 -23.26
C ARG A 146 -32.65 34.63 -23.92
N LYS A 147 -31.41 34.44 -24.42
CA LYS A 147 -30.98 33.16 -25.04
C LYS A 147 -30.61 32.05 -24.05
N ARG A 148 -30.33 32.36 -22.77
CA ARG A 148 -29.93 31.36 -21.77
C ARG A 148 -31.14 30.67 -21.12
N VAL A 149 -32.24 31.39 -20.90
CA VAL A 149 -33.45 30.88 -20.25
C VAL A 149 -34.18 29.82 -21.10
N GLU A 150 -34.11 29.93 -22.43
CA GLU A 150 -34.77 28.97 -23.34
C GLU A 150 -34.02 27.62 -23.42
N LYS A 151 -32.68 27.65 -23.36
CA LYS A 151 -31.84 26.43 -23.37
C LYS A 151 -31.98 25.63 -22.07
N ASP A 152 -32.12 26.31 -20.92
CA ASP A 152 -32.32 25.65 -19.62
C ASP A 152 -33.71 25.02 -19.46
N LYS A 153 -34.77 25.61 -20.03
CA LYS A 153 -36.12 24.99 -20.04
C LYS A 153 -36.17 23.69 -20.86
N LYS A 154 -35.44 23.60 -21.98
CA LYS A 154 -35.41 22.39 -22.83
C LYS A 154 -34.63 21.22 -22.19
N LEU A 155 -33.58 21.51 -21.42
CA LEU A 155 -32.81 20.49 -20.68
C LEU A 155 -33.59 19.95 -19.47
N LYS A 156 -34.29 20.81 -18.72
CA LYS A 156 -35.15 20.38 -17.59
C LYS A 156 -36.29 19.44 -18.03
N LYS A 157 -36.87 19.66 -19.21
CA LYS A 157 -37.98 18.80 -19.71
C LYS A 157 -37.49 17.39 -20.11
N ARG A 158 -36.31 17.26 -20.74
CA ARG A 158 -35.72 15.95 -21.08
C ARG A 158 -35.22 15.15 -19.85
N GLY A 159 -34.81 15.84 -18.79
CA GLY A 159 -34.44 15.19 -17.51
C GLY A 159 -35.65 14.54 -16.82
N LYS A 160 -36.80 15.24 -16.81
CA LYS A 160 -38.01 14.79 -16.11
C LYS A 160 -38.68 13.56 -16.77
N ASP A 161 -38.60 13.43 -18.10
CA ASP A 161 -39.12 12.24 -18.80
C ASP A 161 -38.27 10.99 -18.56
N LYS A 162 -36.94 11.12 -18.57
CA LYS A 162 -36.02 9.99 -18.38
C LYS A 162 -36.08 9.41 -16.95
N ASP A 163 -36.46 10.23 -15.98
CA ASP A 163 -36.62 9.83 -14.58
C ASP A 163 -37.96 9.11 -14.34
N LYS A 164 -39.04 9.52 -15.01
CA LYS A 164 -40.33 8.80 -14.98
C LYS A 164 -40.23 7.39 -15.57
N THR A 165 -39.48 7.20 -16.67
CA THR A 165 -39.31 5.85 -17.27
C THR A 165 -38.44 4.92 -16.41
N LYS A 166 -37.47 5.45 -15.67
CA LYS A 166 -36.66 4.67 -14.72
C LYS A 166 -37.48 4.26 -13.49
N ARG A 167 -38.31 5.16 -12.95
CA ARG A 167 -39.20 4.84 -11.82
C ARG A 167 -40.27 3.81 -12.17
N SER A 168 -40.83 3.82 -13.39
CA SER A 168 -41.80 2.79 -13.81
C SER A 168 -41.14 1.42 -13.99
N LYS A 169 -39.93 1.37 -14.59
CA LYS A 169 -39.17 0.11 -14.74
C LYS A 169 -38.65 -0.44 -13.41
N GLY A 170 -38.34 0.45 -12.44
CA GLY A 170 -38.06 0.09 -11.05
C GLY A 170 -39.27 -0.57 -10.38
N LYS A 171 -40.44 0.09 -10.39
CA LYS A 171 -41.67 -0.47 -9.80
C LYS A 171 -42.09 -1.82 -10.39
N VAL A 172 -41.88 -2.06 -11.69
CA VAL A 172 -42.16 -3.37 -12.30
C VAL A 172 -41.16 -4.44 -11.84
N ARG A 173 -39.87 -4.09 -11.68
CA ARG A 173 -38.86 -5.02 -11.14
C ARG A 173 -39.06 -5.29 -9.66
N ASP A 174 -39.46 -4.28 -8.88
CA ASP A 174 -39.74 -4.45 -7.45
C ASP A 174 -41.02 -5.26 -7.23
N LYS A 175 -42.04 -5.09 -8.09
CA LYS A 175 -43.26 -5.91 -8.06
C LYS A 175 -43.01 -7.34 -8.55
N ALA A 176 -42.10 -7.54 -9.52
CA ALA A 176 -41.65 -8.88 -9.94
C ALA A 176 -40.74 -9.56 -8.89
N ALA A 177 -39.89 -8.80 -8.21
CA ALA A 177 -39.05 -9.29 -7.11
C ALA A 177 -39.86 -9.57 -5.83
N ALA A 178 -40.93 -8.82 -5.58
CA ALA A 178 -41.89 -9.10 -4.52
C ALA A 178 -42.75 -10.34 -4.84
N ALA A 179 -43.13 -10.54 -6.10
CA ALA A 179 -43.81 -11.76 -6.57
C ALA A 179 -42.90 -13.00 -6.62
N ALA A 180 -41.57 -12.81 -6.73
CA ALA A 180 -40.59 -13.89 -6.60
C ALA A 180 -40.25 -14.25 -5.14
N ARG A 181 -40.69 -13.44 -4.17
CA ARG A 181 -40.48 -13.69 -2.72
C ARG A 181 -41.67 -14.39 -2.05
N THR A 182 -42.74 -14.66 -2.79
CA THR A 182 -43.82 -15.55 -2.34
C THR A 182 -43.44 -17.00 -2.60
N LEU A 183 -42.84 -17.59 -1.57
CA LEU A 183 -42.68 -19.01 -1.24
C LEU A 183 -43.17 -20.02 -2.30
N THR A 184 -42.21 -20.60 -3.01
CA THR A 184 -42.30 -22.00 -3.42
C THR A 184 -41.23 -22.75 -2.65
N HIS A 185 -41.62 -23.70 -1.79
CA HIS A 185 -40.76 -24.58 -0.98
C HIS A 185 -39.78 -25.46 -1.81
N SER A 186 -39.58 -25.16 -3.09
CA SER A 186 -38.84 -25.94 -4.06
C SER A 186 -37.47 -25.34 -4.42
N GLU A 187 -37.24 -24.03 -4.19
CA GLU A 187 -35.96 -23.39 -4.57
C GLU A 187 -34.86 -23.55 -3.51
N ASP A 188 -35.22 -23.77 -2.24
CA ASP A 188 -34.22 -23.97 -1.17
C ASP A 188 -33.74 -25.42 -1.06
N PHE A 189 -34.44 -26.37 -1.68
CA PHE A 189 -34.00 -27.77 -1.69
C PHE A 189 -32.68 -27.91 -2.46
N GLY A 190 -31.67 -28.50 -1.82
CA GLY A 190 -30.35 -28.71 -2.42
C GLY A 190 -29.48 -27.45 -2.52
N LYS A 191 -29.88 -26.33 -1.89
CA LYS A 191 -29.13 -25.05 -1.91
C LYS A 191 -27.68 -25.18 -1.44
N TYR A 192 -27.43 -26.08 -0.49
CA TYR A 192 -26.09 -26.36 0.06
C TYR A 192 -25.54 -27.71 -0.42
N GLY A 193 -26.12 -28.26 -1.48
CA GLY A 193 -25.91 -29.63 -1.93
C GLY A 193 -26.95 -30.59 -1.36
N ILE A 194 -26.94 -31.82 -1.84
CA ILE A 194 -27.83 -32.89 -1.39
C ILE A 194 -26.96 -33.99 -0.79
N ILE A 195 -27.21 -34.31 0.48
CA ILE A 195 -26.56 -35.37 1.24
C ILE A 195 -27.43 -36.62 1.18
N ARG A 196 -26.77 -37.78 1.09
CA ARG A 196 -27.39 -39.10 1.26
C ARG A 196 -26.79 -39.81 2.48
N GLU A 197 -27.40 -40.91 2.88
CA GLU A 197 -26.87 -41.79 3.92
C GLU A 197 -25.41 -42.23 3.72
N SER A 198 -24.95 -42.34 2.47
CA SER A 198 -23.55 -42.66 2.12
C SER A 198 -22.54 -41.60 2.57
N ASP A 199 -23.00 -40.35 2.72
CA ASP A 199 -22.15 -39.20 3.01
C ASP A 199 -21.99 -38.96 4.53
N ALA A 200 -22.52 -39.87 5.36
CA ALA A 200 -22.46 -39.79 6.82
C ALA A 200 -21.03 -39.62 7.36
N TYR A 201 -20.04 -40.20 6.68
CA TYR A 201 -18.63 -40.03 7.06
C TYR A 201 -18.07 -38.65 6.66
N ALA A 202 -18.40 -38.15 5.46
CA ALA A 202 -17.90 -36.88 4.98
C ALA A 202 -18.47 -35.69 5.77
N LYS A 203 -19.71 -35.83 6.24
CA LYS A 203 -20.47 -34.81 6.96
C LYS A 203 -20.56 -35.05 8.47
N ARG A 204 -19.73 -35.96 8.99
CA ARG A 204 -19.74 -36.40 10.38
C ARG A 204 -19.52 -35.24 11.34
N ASN A 205 -18.57 -34.36 11.04
CA ASN A 205 -18.20 -33.26 11.93
C ASN A 205 -19.33 -32.23 12.05
N GLU A 206 -19.98 -31.90 10.93
CA GLU A 206 -21.14 -31.00 10.91
C GLU A 206 -22.36 -31.62 11.61
N PHE A 207 -22.58 -32.92 11.39
CA PHE A 207 -23.64 -33.69 12.05
C PHE A 207 -23.46 -33.74 13.58
N ILE A 208 -22.25 -34.03 14.07
CA ILE A 208 -21.95 -34.05 15.52
C ILE A 208 -22.22 -32.67 16.12
N LEU A 209 -21.75 -31.60 15.49
CA LEU A 209 -21.96 -30.23 15.98
C LEU A 209 -23.45 -29.86 16.00
N TRP A 210 -24.21 -30.25 14.98
CA TRP A 210 -25.65 -30.04 14.93
C TRP A 210 -26.39 -30.84 16.01
N ALA A 211 -26.06 -32.12 16.19
CA ALA A 211 -26.68 -32.97 17.19
C ALA A 211 -26.43 -32.42 18.60
N LEU A 212 -25.21 -31.96 18.88
CA LEU A 212 -24.82 -31.40 20.17
C LEU A 212 -25.50 -30.06 20.45
N GLU A 213 -25.58 -29.15 19.48
CA GLU A 213 -26.09 -27.80 19.75
C GLU A 213 -27.60 -27.66 19.54
N VAL A 214 -28.17 -28.35 18.54
CA VAL A 214 -29.59 -28.25 18.16
C VAL A 214 -30.41 -29.31 18.88
N LYS A 215 -30.05 -30.58 18.73
CA LYS A 215 -30.76 -31.71 19.37
C LYS A 215 -30.32 -31.95 20.81
N LYS A 216 -29.22 -31.34 21.26
CA LYS A 216 -28.62 -31.49 22.60
C LYS A 216 -28.32 -32.95 22.96
N THR A 217 -27.99 -33.75 21.96
CA THR A 217 -27.64 -35.17 22.10
C THR A 217 -26.17 -35.35 21.75
N ASP A 218 -25.45 -36.10 22.59
CA ASP A 218 -24.05 -36.42 22.34
C ASP A 218 -23.95 -37.70 21.50
N VAL A 219 -23.54 -37.57 20.24
CA VAL A 219 -23.49 -38.68 19.27
C VAL A 219 -22.57 -39.81 19.75
N GLU A 220 -21.56 -39.51 20.57
CA GLU A 220 -20.64 -40.52 21.10
C GLU A 220 -21.31 -41.46 22.12
N ASN A 221 -22.39 -41.02 22.76
CA ASN A 221 -23.13 -41.79 23.76
C ASN A 221 -24.29 -42.60 23.16
N LEU A 222 -24.60 -42.42 21.87
CA LEU A 222 -25.74 -43.08 21.22
C LEU A 222 -25.35 -44.42 20.60
N GLY A 223 -26.35 -45.32 20.52
CA GLY A 223 -26.21 -46.56 19.77
C GLY A 223 -26.08 -46.29 18.27
N LYS A 224 -25.35 -47.14 17.54
CA LYS A 224 -25.16 -47.00 16.07
C LYS A 224 -26.48 -46.85 15.30
N PHE A 225 -27.56 -47.47 15.78
CA PHE A 225 -28.88 -47.37 15.16
C PHE A 225 -29.49 -45.97 15.34
N GLU A 226 -29.48 -45.45 16.56
CA GLU A 226 -30.00 -44.12 16.89
C GLU A 226 -29.19 -43.01 16.19
N GLU A 227 -27.87 -43.22 16.04
CA GLU A 227 -27.02 -42.34 15.23
C GLU A 227 -27.49 -42.27 13.78
N ARG A 228 -27.85 -43.41 13.16
CA ARG A 228 -28.33 -43.42 11.77
C ARG A 228 -29.68 -42.72 11.64
N ASP A 229 -30.57 -42.86 12.62
CA ASP A 229 -31.87 -42.20 12.59
C ASP A 229 -31.75 -40.69 12.81
N LEU A 230 -30.90 -40.24 13.74
CA LEU A 230 -30.58 -38.81 13.87
C LEU A 230 -29.90 -38.24 12.62
N PHE A 231 -29.10 -39.06 11.92
CA PHE A 231 -28.50 -38.64 10.66
C PHE A 231 -29.55 -38.46 9.55
N LYS A 232 -30.66 -39.21 9.56
CA LYS A 232 -31.77 -39.01 8.61
C LYS A 232 -32.47 -37.68 8.86
N ASP A 233 -32.76 -37.34 10.12
CA ASP A 233 -33.29 -36.01 10.48
C ASP A 233 -32.35 -34.89 9.99
N TYR A 234 -31.06 -35.03 10.25
CA TYR A 234 -30.06 -34.07 9.79
C TYR A 234 -29.99 -33.96 8.26
N MET A 235 -30.10 -35.09 7.56
CA MET A 235 -30.12 -35.14 6.10
C MET A 235 -31.33 -34.42 5.53
N GLU A 236 -32.51 -34.60 6.12
CA GLU A 236 -33.73 -33.88 5.73
C GLU A 236 -33.57 -32.37 5.92
N ASP A 237 -33.08 -31.95 7.09
CA ASP A 237 -32.88 -30.53 7.39
C ASP A 237 -31.79 -29.89 6.51
N TYR A 238 -30.72 -30.64 6.22
CA TYR A 238 -29.65 -30.19 5.33
C TYR A 238 -30.17 -30.00 3.90
N ASN A 239 -30.88 -31.01 3.38
CA ASN A 239 -31.35 -31.01 2.01
C ASN A 239 -32.44 -29.97 1.78
N THR A 240 -33.27 -29.70 2.78
CA THR A 240 -34.32 -28.66 2.73
C THR A 240 -33.82 -27.26 3.10
N GLY A 241 -32.59 -27.15 3.60
CA GLY A 241 -32.01 -25.85 3.96
C GLY A 241 -32.63 -25.24 5.22
N THR A 242 -33.17 -26.07 6.13
CA THR A 242 -33.86 -25.64 7.37
C THR A 242 -32.95 -25.58 8.59
N LEU A 243 -31.68 -26.00 8.49
CA LEU A 243 -30.75 -25.95 9.62
C LEU A 243 -30.60 -24.50 10.15
N PRO A 244 -30.54 -24.29 11.49
CA PRO A 244 -30.62 -22.95 12.09
C PRO A 244 -29.49 -21.99 11.74
N HIS A 245 -28.30 -22.52 11.45
CA HIS A 245 -27.11 -21.70 11.21
C HIS A 245 -26.24 -22.27 10.09
N ARG A 246 -25.56 -21.39 9.34
CA ARG A 246 -24.75 -21.78 8.18
C ARG A 246 -23.59 -22.73 8.51
N LYS A 247 -23.15 -22.75 9.77
CA LYS A 247 -22.06 -23.59 10.27
C LYS A 247 -22.36 -25.10 10.22
N TYR A 248 -23.63 -25.48 10.23
CA TYR A 248 -24.03 -26.88 10.14
C TYR A 248 -24.04 -27.39 8.69
N TYR A 249 -23.92 -26.51 7.69
CA TYR A 249 -23.78 -26.96 6.29
C TYR A 249 -22.32 -27.18 5.91
N ASP A 250 -21.44 -26.30 6.38
CA ASP A 250 -20.00 -26.33 6.12
C ASP A 250 -19.26 -25.67 7.29
N LEU A 251 -18.75 -26.53 8.18
CA LEU A 251 -18.02 -26.11 9.38
C LEU A 251 -16.68 -25.49 8.99
N GLU A 252 -15.97 -26.08 8.03
CA GLU A 252 -14.64 -25.62 7.62
C GLU A 252 -14.71 -24.23 6.97
N ALA A 253 -15.68 -23.99 6.09
CA ALA A 253 -15.89 -22.67 5.51
C ALA A 253 -16.28 -21.63 6.56
N TYR A 254 -17.08 -22.02 7.57
CA TYR A 254 -17.45 -21.12 8.66
C TYR A 254 -16.23 -20.74 9.51
N GLU A 255 -15.39 -21.69 9.89
CA GLU A 255 -14.18 -21.44 10.67
C GLU A 255 -13.17 -20.60 9.88
N ARG A 256 -12.96 -20.92 8.61
CA ARG A 256 -12.11 -20.12 7.71
C ARG A 256 -12.60 -18.68 7.59
N ALA A 257 -13.91 -18.48 7.45
CA ALA A 257 -14.49 -17.13 7.40
C ALA A 257 -14.34 -16.40 8.74
N ARG A 258 -14.51 -17.08 9.87
CA ARG A 258 -14.31 -16.53 11.21
C ARG A 258 -12.85 -16.12 11.43
N ALA A 259 -11.90 -16.98 11.07
CA ALA A 259 -10.47 -16.71 11.14
C ALA A 259 -10.08 -15.53 10.24
N ALA A 260 -10.60 -15.47 9.01
CA ALA A 260 -10.36 -14.36 8.09
C ALA A 260 -10.89 -13.02 8.65
N LYS A 261 -12.09 -13.02 9.25
CA LYS A 261 -12.65 -11.84 9.90
C LYS A 261 -11.81 -11.38 11.10
N ALA A 262 -11.33 -12.31 11.92
CA ALA A 262 -10.44 -12.02 13.04
C ALA A 262 -9.10 -11.42 12.57
N ALA A 263 -8.49 -12.03 11.55
CA ALA A 263 -7.25 -11.55 10.93
C ALA A 263 -7.42 -10.16 10.32
N ALA A 264 -8.51 -9.91 9.60
CA ALA A 264 -8.81 -8.60 9.03
C ALA A 264 -9.00 -7.52 10.11
N LYS A 265 -9.63 -7.86 11.24
CA LYS A 265 -9.78 -6.93 12.37
C LYS A 265 -8.43 -6.63 13.03
N GLY A 266 -7.59 -7.65 13.22
CA GLY A 266 -6.21 -7.49 13.72
C GLY A 266 -5.35 -6.61 12.80
N ALA A 267 -5.42 -6.83 11.49
CA ALA A 267 -4.69 -6.04 10.50
C ALA A 267 -5.12 -4.57 10.49
N LYS A 268 -6.41 -4.27 10.62
CA LYS A 268 -6.92 -2.89 10.73
C LYS A 268 -6.39 -2.17 11.98
N HIS A 269 -6.33 -2.86 13.11
CA HIS A 269 -5.78 -2.29 14.34
C HIS A 269 -4.26 -2.08 14.26
N ALA A 270 -3.53 -3.00 13.64
CA ALA A 270 -2.09 -2.84 13.40
C ALA A 270 -1.79 -1.68 12.42
N ALA A 271 -2.58 -1.53 11.36
CA ALA A 271 -2.46 -0.42 10.41
C ALA A 271 -2.69 0.94 11.08
N LYS A 272 -3.72 1.05 11.94
CA LYS A 272 -4.01 2.28 12.70
C LYS A 272 -2.88 2.64 13.69
N LYS A 273 -2.25 1.64 14.31
CA LYS A 273 -1.08 1.87 15.18
C LYS A 273 0.15 2.33 14.38
N LYS A 274 0.39 1.73 13.21
CA LYS A 274 1.51 2.12 12.33
C LYS A 274 1.35 3.53 11.77
N SER A 275 0.13 3.95 11.39
CA SER A 275 -0.09 5.32 10.92
C SER A 275 0.18 6.36 12.01
N ALA A 276 -0.27 6.10 13.25
CA ALA A 276 -0.03 7.01 14.37
C ALA A 276 1.46 7.16 14.73
N LEU A 277 2.24 6.08 14.67
CA LEU A 277 3.69 6.12 14.88
C LEU A 277 4.43 6.85 13.76
N ASN A 278 3.97 6.70 12.51
CA ASN A 278 4.57 7.36 11.36
C ASN A 278 4.38 8.89 11.41
N ASP A 279 3.26 9.36 11.95
CA ASP A 279 3.00 10.79 12.15
C ASP A 279 3.91 11.42 13.22
N GLU A 280 4.24 10.67 14.29
CA GLU A 280 5.18 11.11 15.35
C GLU A 280 6.63 11.08 14.87
N GLU A 281 7.02 10.05 14.10
CA GLU A 281 8.36 9.92 13.56
C GLU A 281 8.66 11.01 12.50
N ALA A 282 7.68 11.35 11.66
CA ALA A 282 7.80 12.47 10.72
C ALA A 282 8.03 13.81 11.41
N LEU A 283 7.34 14.07 12.54
CA LEU A 283 7.54 15.29 13.32
C LEU A 283 8.93 15.31 13.99
N ARG A 284 9.44 14.15 14.41
CA ARG A 284 10.79 14.00 14.99
C ARG A 284 11.88 14.27 13.94
N GLN A 285 11.69 13.80 12.71
CA GLN A 285 12.61 14.02 11.59
C GLN A 285 12.66 15.51 11.21
N GLN A 286 11.51 16.17 11.08
CA GLN A 286 11.44 17.60 10.77
C GLN A 286 12.20 18.45 11.80
N ARG A 287 12.04 18.15 13.10
CA ARG A 287 12.77 18.86 14.16
C ARG A 287 14.28 18.58 14.14
N ALA A 288 14.69 17.37 13.73
CA ALA A 288 16.10 17.04 13.58
C ALA A 288 16.73 17.78 12.39
N GLU A 289 16.03 17.85 11.27
CA GLU A 289 16.43 18.59 10.07
C GLU A 289 16.55 20.09 10.36
N GLU A 290 15.62 20.68 11.11
CA GLU A 290 15.68 22.08 11.53
C GLU A 290 16.92 22.37 12.38
N ARG A 291 17.22 21.51 13.36
CA ARG A 291 18.45 21.63 14.16
C ARG A 291 19.71 21.50 13.31
N GLN A 292 19.73 20.57 12.37
CA GLN A 292 20.87 20.38 11.47
C GLN A 292 21.06 21.59 10.55
N ARG A 293 19.97 22.16 10.02
CA ARG A 293 20.00 23.35 9.18
C ARG A 293 20.58 24.55 9.93
N LEU A 294 20.13 24.77 11.17
CA LEU A 294 20.61 25.87 12.01
C LEU A 294 22.09 25.68 12.39
N ALA A 295 22.52 24.44 12.64
CA ALA A 295 23.94 24.12 12.86
C ALA A 295 24.77 24.37 11.60
N ALA A 296 24.28 24.00 10.42
CA ALA A 296 24.96 24.24 9.14
C ALA A 296 25.08 25.74 8.85
N GLU A 297 24.04 26.53 9.13
CA GLU A 297 24.06 27.98 8.98
C GLU A 297 25.10 28.63 9.90
N ARG A 298 25.15 28.24 11.17
CA ARG A 298 26.20 28.67 12.11
C ARG A 298 27.61 28.36 11.61
N MET A 299 27.80 27.18 11.03
CA MET A 299 29.11 26.79 10.47
C MET A 299 29.49 27.63 9.24
N VAL A 300 28.52 27.95 8.38
CA VAL A 300 28.73 28.83 7.23
C VAL A 300 29.07 30.25 7.67
N ASP A 301 28.40 30.78 8.69
CA ASP A 301 28.67 32.11 9.24
C ASP A 301 30.04 32.18 9.91
N ALA A 302 30.42 31.16 10.69
CA ALA A 302 31.77 31.05 11.26
C ALA A 302 32.84 30.99 10.17
N TYR A 303 32.61 30.21 9.10
CA TYR A 303 33.53 30.15 7.96
C TYR A 303 33.61 31.49 7.21
N ARG A 304 32.48 32.21 7.08
CA ARG A 304 32.42 33.54 6.48
C ARG A 304 33.22 34.55 7.30
N GLU A 305 33.07 34.53 8.62
CA GLU A 305 33.86 35.40 9.51
C GLU A 305 35.36 35.12 9.38
N ILE A 306 35.77 33.85 9.38
CA ILE A 306 37.19 33.48 9.19
C ILE A 306 37.70 33.88 7.79
N LYS A 307 36.86 33.81 6.75
CA LYS A 307 37.27 34.10 5.37
C LYS A 307 37.43 35.60 5.10
N TYR A 308 36.62 36.46 5.73
CA TYR A 308 36.57 37.90 5.44
C TYR A 308 37.09 38.79 6.58
N SER A 309 37.39 38.23 7.75
CA SER A 309 38.04 38.95 8.84
C SER A 309 39.56 38.80 8.78
N ASP A 310 40.29 39.83 9.18
CA ASP A 310 41.75 39.80 9.37
C ASP A 310 42.19 38.69 10.35
N LYS A 311 41.27 38.24 11.23
CA LYS A 311 41.44 37.05 12.09
C LYS A 311 41.85 35.80 11.29
N GLY A 312 41.40 35.65 10.05
CA GLY A 312 41.77 34.52 9.19
C GLY A 312 43.21 34.57 8.69
N GLN A 313 43.77 35.76 8.53
CA GLN A 313 45.19 35.95 8.22
C GLN A 313 46.04 35.72 9.47
N ASP A 314 45.63 36.29 10.61
CA ASP A 314 46.30 36.09 11.90
C ASP A 314 46.37 34.60 12.29
N MET A 315 45.31 33.83 12.06
CA MET A 315 45.28 32.39 12.32
C MET A 315 46.29 31.62 11.45
N ARG A 316 46.42 31.99 10.16
CA ARG A 316 47.41 31.38 9.26
C ARG A 316 48.83 31.74 9.68
N GLU A 317 49.07 32.97 10.10
CA GLU A 317 50.37 33.41 10.60
C GLU A 317 50.76 32.68 11.89
N GLN A 318 49.81 32.52 12.83
CA GLN A 318 50.02 31.73 14.04
C GLN A 318 50.31 30.26 13.73
N GLU A 319 49.60 29.66 12.77
CA GLU A 319 49.84 28.30 12.33
C GLU A 319 51.21 28.13 11.66
N MET A 320 51.62 29.11 10.83
CA MET A 320 52.96 29.16 10.24
C MET A 320 54.05 29.30 11.30
N LEU A 321 53.85 30.13 12.32
CA LEU A 321 54.79 30.28 13.45
C LEU A 321 54.87 28.99 14.27
N ARG A 322 53.75 28.30 14.51
CA ARG A 322 53.71 26.97 15.15
C ARG A 322 54.47 25.93 14.32
N ALA A 323 54.28 25.92 13.01
CA ALA A 323 54.98 25.00 12.11
C ALA A 323 56.49 25.28 12.08
N GLN A 324 56.90 26.55 12.05
CA GLN A 324 58.31 26.95 12.14
C GLN A 324 58.94 26.57 13.49
N MET A 325 58.20 26.72 14.59
CA MET A 325 58.64 26.30 15.92
C MET A 325 58.82 24.78 15.98
N ALA A 326 57.85 24.00 15.45
CA ALA A 326 57.94 22.55 15.39
C ALA A 326 59.14 22.09 14.53
N LEU A 327 59.41 22.78 13.42
CA LEU A 327 60.59 22.53 12.59
C LEU A 327 61.88 22.85 13.35
N ALA A 328 61.95 23.97 14.07
CA ALA A 328 63.11 24.35 14.87
C ALA A 328 63.40 23.34 16.00
N TYR A 329 62.37 22.81 16.67
CA TYR A 329 62.53 21.72 17.62
C TYR A 329 63.03 20.43 16.94
N LYS A 330 62.52 20.12 15.73
CA LYS A 330 62.92 18.94 14.97
C LYS A 330 64.36 19.03 14.45
N THR A 331 64.87 20.22 14.16
CA THR A 331 66.25 20.46 13.72
C THR A 331 67.23 20.70 14.86
N GLY A 332 66.76 20.75 16.12
CA GLY A 332 67.60 20.95 17.31
C GLY A 332 67.94 22.40 17.65
N ASP A 333 67.35 23.38 16.96
CA ASP A 333 67.55 24.82 17.21
C ASP A 333 66.64 25.33 18.35
N VAL A 334 66.98 24.93 19.58
CA VAL A 334 66.17 25.18 20.79
C VAL A 334 65.94 26.68 21.03
N SER A 335 66.95 27.53 20.83
CA SER A 335 66.84 28.98 21.04
C SER A 335 65.86 29.67 20.08
N LYS A 336 65.77 29.18 18.83
CA LYS A 336 64.83 29.73 17.84
C LYS A 336 63.39 29.30 18.15
N ALA A 337 63.22 28.08 18.64
CA ALA A 337 61.92 27.56 19.06
C ALA A 337 61.35 28.34 20.27
N HIS A 338 62.18 28.67 21.27
CA HIS A 338 61.73 29.50 22.41
C HIS A 338 61.33 30.92 21.99
N ARG A 339 62.08 31.58 21.09
CA ARG A 339 61.70 32.91 20.59
C ARG A 339 60.37 32.91 19.82
N LEU A 340 60.09 31.84 19.07
CA LEU A 340 58.82 31.67 18.37
C LEU A 340 57.67 31.37 19.35
N LEU A 341 57.95 30.63 20.44
CA LEU A 341 56.99 30.38 21.50
C LEU A 341 56.57 31.67 22.21
N ASP A 342 57.52 32.52 22.59
CA ASP A 342 57.25 33.81 23.24
C ASP A 342 56.41 34.73 22.34
N ARG A 343 56.66 34.71 21.03
CA ARG A 343 55.88 35.47 20.04
C ARG A 343 54.45 34.95 19.90
N LEU A 344 54.25 33.64 20.01
CA LEU A 344 52.96 32.96 19.84
C LEU A 344 52.06 33.06 21.10
N GLN A 345 52.62 33.38 22.27
CA GLN A 345 51.82 33.56 23.47
C GLN A 345 50.83 34.73 23.31
N PRO A 346 49.56 34.57 23.73
CA PRO A 346 48.57 35.63 23.68
C PRO A 346 49.02 36.80 24.56
N ASP A 347 48.78 38.04 24.12
CA ASP A 347 49.28 39.24 24.79
C ASP A 347 48.76 39.42 26.23
N GLU A 348 47.67 38.73 26.60
CA GLU A 348 47.15 38.64 27.96
C GLU A 348 48.12 37.94 28.95
N LEU A 349 48.99 37.05 28.45
CA LEU A 349 49.98 36.33 29.26
C LEU A 349 51.35 37.03 29.30
N LYS A 350 51.61 37.97 28.38
CA LYS A 350 52.88 38.73 28.33
C LYS A 350 52.94 39.89 29.33
N LYS A 351 51.80 40.26 29.93
CA LYS A 351 51.63 41.41 30.85
C LYS A 351 51.69 41.04 32.34
N LYS A 352 52.09 39.82 32.69
CA LYS A 352 52.29 39.40 34.09
C LYS A 352 53.76 39.35 34.46
#